data_AF-A0A1F6BFV9-F1
#
_entry.id   AF-A0A1F6BFV9-F1
#
_cell.length_a   1.000
_cell.length_b   1.000
_cell.length_c   1.000
_cell.angle_alpha   90.00
_cell.angle_beta   90.00
_cell.angle_gamma   90.00
#
_symmetry.space_group_name_H-M   'P 1'
#
loop_
_entity.id
_entity.type
_entity.pdbx_description
1 polymer ?
#
loop_
_entity_poly.entity_id
_entity_poly.type
_entity_poly.pdbx_seq_one_letter_code
_entity_poly.pdbx_strand_id
1 'polypeptide(L)'
;MSGARHIEAGDRERSGRVVCRESVPLAALRISDTLAQECRSELDPRKVAYLARSINQGMAEVTPVLVKAHKEKQGTWYEVLHKPGQVAALSQLRQSECPALVLYGHDDFRLTDAPPATLMALAEKGTRIEREEDINVADLLLEGAITDDKHKDKLEMEMGKG
;
A
#
# COMPACT_ATOMS: atom_id res chain seq x y z
N MET A 1 12.52 24.92 13.76
CA MET A 1 12.25 23.79 14.65
C MET A 1 10.89 23.21 14.27
N SER A 2 10.88 22.17 13.41
CA SER A 2 9.64 21.56 12.91
C SER A 2 9.53 20.18 13.54
N GLY A 3 8.53 20.01 14.40
CA GLY A 3 8.25 18.76 15.08
C GLY A 3 7.66 17.75 14.12
N ALA A 4 8.51 16.94 13.50
CA ALA A 4 8.09 15.68 12.92
C ALA A 4 7.57 14.80 14.07
N ARG A 5 6.25 14.63 14.14
CA ARG A 5 5.66 13.65 15.05
C ARG A 5 6.13 12.28 14.58
N HIS A 6 7.12 11.75 15.29
CA HIS A 6 7.42 10.32 15.32
C HIS A 6 6.13 9.60 15.68
N ILE A 7 5.53 8.93 14.71
CA ILE A 7 4.57 7.88 15.00
C ILE A 7 5.44 6.69 15.34
N GLU A 8 5.69 6.48 16.63
CA GLU A 8 6.24 5.22 17.12
C GLU A 8 5.38 4.11 16.53
N ALA A 9 6.02 3.20 15.80
CA ALA A 9 5.45 1.98 15.29
C ALA A 9 5.02 1.13 16.49
N GLY A 10 3.87 1.47 17.05
CA GLY A 10 3.21 0.68 18.07
C GLY A 10 2.73 -0.59 17.41
N ASP A 11 3.42 -1.68 17.74
CA ASP A 11 2.98 -3.08 17.71
C ASP A 11 1.71 -3.31 18.55
N ARG A 12 0.73 -2.40 18.48
CA ARG A 12 -0.62 -2.60 19.01
C ARG A 12 -1.37 -3.38 17.96
N GLU A 13 -1.55 -4.67 18.21
CA GLU A 13 -2.69 -5.50 17.80
C GLU A 13 -3.65 -4.79 16.83
N ARG A 14 -3.22 -4.62 15.57
CA ARG A 14 -4.11 -4.14 14.51
C ARG A 14 -4.99 -5.33 14.12
N SER A 15 -6.13 -5.50 14.79
CA SER A 15 -7.22 -6.35 14.35
C SER A 15 -8.08 -5.57 13.36
N GLY A 16 -8.24 -6.09 12.14
CA GLY A 16 -9.01 -5.46 11.06
C GLY A 16 -8.24 -5.19 9.76
N ARG A 17 -8.99 -4.86 8.71
CA ARG A 17 -8.53 -4.57 7.34
C ARG A 17 -8.02 -3.12 7.24
N VAL A 18 -6.73 -2.85 7.17
CA VAL A 18 -6.20 -1.46 7.21
C VAL A 18 -5.41 -1.12 5.96
N VAL A 19 -5.61 0.11 5.44
CA VAL A 19 -4.81 0.69 4.35
C VAL A 19 -4.05 1.92 4.87
N CYS A 20 -2.73 1.87 4.92
CA CYS A 20 -1.93 2.99 5.45
C CYS A 20 -0.66 3.26 4.64
N ARG A 21 -0.15 4.50 4.76
CA ARG A 21 1.16 4.91 4.24
C ARG A 21 2.24 4.58 5.26
N GLU A 22 3.25 3.81 4.85
CA GLU A 22 4.39 3.45 5.70
C GLU A 22 5.70 3.49 4.91
N SER A 23 6.83 3.60 5.62
CA SER A 23 8.14 3.31 5.06
C SER A 23 8.47 1.86 5.42
N VAL A 24 8.50 0.98 4.42
CA VAL A 24 8.73 -0.46 4.64
C VAL A 24 10.17 -0.85 4.33
N PRO A 25 10.80 -1.74 5.13
CA PRO A 25 12.14 -2.21 4.83
C PRO A 25 12.20 -2.92 3.48
N LEU A 26 13.12 -2.53 2.61
CA LEU A 26 13.28 -3.16 1.29
C LEU A 26 13.62 -4.66 1.40
N ALA A 27 14.34 -5.04 2.46
CA ALA A 27 14.65 -6.44 2.75
C ALA A 27 13.42 -7.30 3.12
N ALA A 28 12.32 -6.67 3.53
CA ALA A 28 11.07 -7.36 3.86
C ALA A 28 10.11 -7.46 2.67
N LEU A 29 10.40 -6.79 1.55
CA LEU A 29 9.58 -6.84 0.34
C LEU A 29 9.84 -8.09 -0.48
N ARG A 30 8.77 -8.72 -0.96
CA ARG A 30 8.81 -9.92 -1.81
C ARG A 30 7.98 -9.70 -3.06
N ILE A 31 8.58 -9.93 -4.22
CA ILE A 31 7.88 -9.94 -5.51
C ILE A 31 7.55 -11.40 -5.79
N SER A 32 6.26 -11.72 -5.97
CA SER A 32 5.85 -13.09 -6.31
C SER A 32 6.29 -13.46 -7.73
N ASP A 33 6.48 -14.75 -8.00
CA ASP A 33 6.85 -15.24 -9.33
C ASP A 33 5.80 -14.85 -10.38
N THR A 34 4.52 -14.88 -10.01
CA THR A 34 3.41 -14.43 -10.86
C THR A 34 3.57 -12.95 -11.24
N LEU A 35 3.77 -12.06 -10.26
CA LEU A 35 3.96 -10.64 -10.54
C LEU A 35 5.24 -10.39 -11.34
N ALA A 36 6.32 -11.13 -11.05
CA ALA A 36 7.57 -11.01 -11.79
C ALA A 36 7.40 -11.39 -13.28
N GLN A 37 6.56 -12.40 -13.56
CA GLN A 37 6.24 -12.81 -14.92
C GLN A 37 5.35 -11.79 -15.63
N GLU A 38 4.31 -11.29 -14.97
CA GLU A 38 3.39 -10.26 -15.51
C GLU A 38 4.12 -8.94 -15.80
N CYS A 39 5.02 -8.53 -14.90
CA CYS A 39 5.81 -7.31 -15.00
C CYS A 39 7.24 -7.55 -15.53
N ARG A 40 7.47 -8.62 -16.31
CA ARG A 40 8.82 -8.96 -16.82
C ARG A 40 9.51 -7.81 -17.53
N SER A 41 8.73 -6.97 -18.22
CA SER A 41 9.26 -5.81 -18.94
C SER A 41 9.71 -4.68 -18.01
N GLU A 42 9.19 -4.56 -16.79
CA GLU A 42 9.62 -3.58 -15.78
C GLU A 42 10.86 -4.06 -15.02
N LEU A 43 10.98 -5.38 -14.86
CA LEU A 43 12.10 -6.04 -14.19
C LEU A 43 13.30 -6.30 -15.11
N ASP A 44 13.25 -5.83 -16.36
CA ASP A 44 14.40 -5.87 -17.25
C ASP A 44 15.59 -5.11 -16.63
N PRO A 45 16.78 -5.71 -16.50
CA PRO A 45 17.91 -5.10 -15.80
C PRO A 45 18.33 -3.73 -16.35
N ARG A 46 18.15 -3.47 -17.67
CA ARG A 46 18.51 -2.18 -18.27
C ARG A 46 17.51 -1.11 -17.89
N LYS A 47 16.22 -1.45 -17.87
CA LYS A 47 15.16 -0.53 -17.42
C LYS A 47 15.27 -0.25 -15.92
N VAL A 48 15.54 -1.26 -15.11
CA VAL A 48 15.78 -1.08 -13.66
C VAL A 48 16.98 -0.16 -13.42
N ALA A 49 18.11 -0.39 -14.12
CA ALA A 49 19.28 0.47 -13.99
C ALA A 49 19.01 1.92 -14.46
N TYR A 50 18.25 2.09 -15.53
CA TYR A 50 17.84 3.41 -16.01
C TYR A 50 16.92 4.12 -15.01
N LEU A 51 15.94 3.41 -14.44
CA LEU A 51 15.05 3.95 -13.41
C LEU A 51 15.82 4.33 -12.14
N ALA A 52 16.71 3.44 -11.66
CA ALA A 52 17.59 3.72 -10.52
C ALA A 52 18.42 4.98 -10.74
N ARG A 53 19.02 5.13 -11.93
CA ARG A 53 19.75 6.35 -12.29
C ARG A 53 18.84 7.58 -12.29
N SER A 54 17.64 7.47 -12.87
CA SER A 54 16.69 8.60 -12.96
C SER A 54 16.21 9.04 -11.58
N ILE A 55 15.95 8.10 -10.66
CA ILE A 55 15.63 8.38 -9.26
C ILE A 55 16.81 9.09 -8.58
N ASN A 56 18.02 8.54 -8.70
CA ASN A 56 19.22 9.12 -8.08
C ASN A 56 19.56 10.53 -8.60
N GLN A 57 19.16 10.85 -9.84
CA GLN A 57 19.32 12.17 -10.46
C GLN A 57 18.16 13.14 -10.18
N GLY A 58 17.11 12.69 -9.47
CA GLY A 58 15.91 13.51 -9.21
C GLY A 58 15.01 13.71 -10.43
N MET A 59 15.21 12.94 -11.50
CA MET A 59 14.40 12.98 -12.72
C MET A 59 13.12 12.14 -12.63
N ALA A 60 13.07 11.20 -11.71
CA ALA A 60 11.92 10.35 -11.44
C ALA A 60 11.55 10.43 -9.96
N GLU A 61 10.27 10.68 -9.68
CA GLU A 61 9.74 10.68 -8.33
C GLU A 61 9.53 9.26 -7.80
N VAL A 62 9.85 9.04 -6.53
CA VAL A 62 9.57 7.76 -5.85
C VAL A 62 8.18 7.84 -5.23
N THR A 63 7.20 7.29 -5.94
CA THR A 63 5.82 7.20 -5.44
C THR A 63 5.63 5.97 -4.55
N PRO A 64 4.69 5.97 -3.58
CA PRO A 64 4.43 4.78 -2.77
C PRO A 64 4.13 3.51 -3.58
N VAL A 65 4.72 2.39 -3.17
CA VAL A 65 4.49 1.05 -3.72
C VAL A 65 3.31 0.38 -3.00
N LEU A 66 2.37 -0.22 -3.71
CA LEU A 66 1.29 -0.97 -3.06
C LEU A 66 1.78 -2.35 -2.64
N VAL A 67 1.58 -2.68 -1.37
CA VAL A 67 2.02 -3.93 -0.76
C VAL A 67 0.94 -4.53 0.14
N LYS A 68 0.94 -5.85 0.27
CA LYS A 68 0.13 -6.57 1.24
C LYS A 68 1.01 -7.11 2.37
N ALA A 69 0.62 -6.85 3.62
CA ALA A 69 1.37 -7.30 4.78
C ALA A 69 0.98 -8.72 5.18
N HIS A 70 1.98 -9.58 5.35
CA HIS A 70 1.83 -10.95 5.84
C HIS A 70 2.54 -11.05 7.19
N LYS A 71 1.78 -11.34 8.25
CA LYS A 71 2.32 -11.50 9.61
C LYS A 71 2.72 -12.95 9.85
N GLU A 72 3.99 -13.17 10.19
CA GLU A 72 4.52 -14.47 10.60
C GLU A 72 5.09 -14.40 12.02
N LYS A 73 5.38 -15.57 12.61
CA LYS A 73 5.97 -15.67 13.97
C LYS A 73 7.30 -14.93 14.12
N GLN A 74 8.05 -14.73 13.03
CA GLN A 74 9.38 -14.12 13.02
C GLN A 74 9.39 -12.66 12.56
N GLY A 75 8.23 -12.10 12.21
CA GLY A 75 8.10 -10.73 11.74
C GLY A 75 7.07 -10.57 10.64
N THR A 76 6.97 -9.36 10.09
CA THR A 76 6.09 -9.04 8.96
C THR A 76 6.92 -8.99 7.68
N TRP A 77 6.45 -9.65 6.63
CA TRP A 77 6.96 -9.45 5.28
C TRP A 77 5.86 -8.88 4.38
N TYR A 78 6.26 -8.25 3.28
CA TYR A 78 5.35 -7.48 2.44
C TYR A 78 5.37 -8.01 1.02
N GLU A 79 4.23 -8.50 0.55
CA GLU A 79 4.05 -8.88 -0.85
C GLU A 79 3.89 -7.61 -1.69
N VAL A 80 4.77 -7.42 -2.67
CA VAL A 80 4.65 -6.34 -3.64
C VAL A 80 3.49 -6.69 -4.56
N LEU A 81 2.55 -5.75 -4.71
CA LEU A 81 1.44 -5.88 -5.65
C LEU A 81 1.72 -5.07 -6.93
N HIS A 82 2.36 -3.90 -6.80
CA HIS A 82 2.50 -2.93 -7.90
C HIS A 82 3.92 -2.36 -7.98
N LYS A 83 4.34 -1.82 -9.13
CA LYS A 83 5.65 -1.19 -9.36
C LYS A 83 6.87 -2.04 -8.93
N PRO A 84 6.95 -3.34 -9.28
CA PRO A 84 8.08 -4.17 -8.91
C PRO A 84 9.42 -3.65 -9.49
N GLY A 85 9.39 -2.96 -10.63
CA GLY A 85 10.57 -2.29 -11.19
C GLY A 85 11.13 -1.17 -10.30
N GLN A 86 10.27 -0.42 -9.60
CA GLN A 86 10.69 0.62 -8.66
C GLN A 86 11.34 0.00 -7.43
N VAL A 87 10.79 -1.09 -6.91
CA VAL A 87 11.39 -1.85 -5.80
C VAL A 87 12.79 -2.34 -6.17
N ALA A 88 12.93 -2.94 -7.35
CA ALA A 88 14.23 -3.38 -7.87
C ALA A 88 15.23 -2.21 -8.03
N ALA A 89 14.77 -1.05 -8.51
CA ALA A 89 15.60 0.13 -8.67
C ALA A 89 16.08 0.71 -7.33
N LEU A 90 15.19 0.79 -6.34
CA LEU A 90 15.55 1.25 -4.98
C LEU A 90 16.54 0.29 -4.30
N SER A 91 16.37 -1.02 -4.48
CA SER A 91 17.33 -2.04 -4.03
C SER A 91 18.70 -1.88 -4.69
N GLN A 92 18.74 -1.59 -5.99
CA GLN A 92 19.99 -1.32 -6.71
C GLN A 92 20.71 -0.07 -6.19
N LEU A 93 19.96 0.94 -5.75
CA LEU A 93 20.49 2.14 -5.08
C LEU A 93 20.87 1.91 -3.61
N ARG A 94 20.74 0.68 -3.10
CA ARG A 94 21.01 0.32 -1.69
C ARG A 94 20.22 1.16 -0.69
N GLN A 95 19.00 1.57 -1.06
CA GLN A 95 18.09 2.17 -0.10
C GLN A 95 17.71 1.12 0.95
N SER A 96 17.50 1.54 2.20
CA SER A 96 17.07 0.65 3.27
C SER A 96 15.55 0.46 3.30
N GLU A 97 14.81 1.47 2.83
CA GLU A 97 13.36 1.53 2.92
C GLU A 97 12.71 1.96 1.60
N CYS A 98 11.44 1.59 1.45
CA CYS A 98 10.59 1.96 0.32
C CYS A 98 9.33 2.65 0.86
N PRO A 99 8.93 3.82 0.35
CA PRO A 99 7.61 4.35 0.66
C PRO A 99 6.56 3.40 0.09
N ALA A 100 5.60 3.00 0.92
CA ALA A 100 4.60 2.00 0.56
C ALA A 100 3.21 2.35 1.07
N LEU A 101 2.22 1.77 0.39
CA LEU A 101 0.85 1.65 0.85
C LEU A 101 0.61 0.22 1.27
N VAL A 102 0.37 0.02 2.55
CA VAL A 102 0.30 -1.31 3.15
C VAL A 102 -1.14 -1.69 3.38
N LEU A 103 -1.52 -2.85 2.84
CA LEU A 103 -2.79 -3.53 3.12
C LEU A 103 -2.57 -4.57 4.23
N TYR A 104 -3.08 -4.30 5.44
CA TYR A 104 -3.09 -5.25 6.56
C TYR A 104 -4.44 -5.97 6.64
N GLY A 105 -4.44 -7.28 6.94
CA GLY A 105 -5.68 -8.05 7.13
C GLY A 105 -6.47 -8.28 5.84
N HIS A 106 -5.86 -8.03 4.68
CA HIS A 106 -6.44 -8.17 3.34
C HIS A 106 -5.84 -9.39 2.62
N ASP A 107 -5.77 -10.55 3.29
CA ASP A 107 -5.06 -11.74 2.79
C ASP A 107 -5.63 -12.24 1.44
N ASP A 108 -6.93 -12.04 1.24
CA ASP A 108 -7.73 -12.40 0.07
C ASP A 108 -7.69 -11.36 -1.07
N PHE A 109 -7.17 -10.16 -0.83
CA PHE A 109 -7.17 -9.08 -1.81
C PHE A 109 -6.34 -9.38 -3.06
N ARG A 110 -6.89 -8.99 -4.22
CA ARG A 110 -6.24 -9.01 -5.53
C ARG A 110 -6.29 -7.63 -6.18
N LEU A 111 -5.25 -7.30 -6.95
CA LEU A 111 -5.21 -6.04 -7.72
C LEU A 111 -6.35 -5.85 -8.71
N THR A 112 -7.00 -6.93 -9.13
CA THR A 112 -8.21 -6.89 -9.96
C THR A 112 -9.40 -6.28 -9.25
N ASP A 113 -9.39 -6.26 -7.92
CA ASP A 113 -10.52 -5.83 -7.10
C ASP A 113 -10.59 -4.31 -6.99
N ALA A 114 -9.46 -3.61 -7.14
CA ALA A 114 -9.39 -2.14 -7.19
C ALA A 114 -8.16 -1.61 -7.94
N PRO A 115 -8.30 -0.59 -8.81
CA PRO A 115 -7.16 0.04 -9.48
C PRO A 115 -6.15 0.66 -8.50
N PRO A 116 -4.83 0.63 -8.78
CA PRO A 116 -3.81 1.22 -7.91
C PRO A 116 -4.05 2.69 -7.57
N ALA A 117 -4.50 3.51 -8.54
CA ALA A 117 -4.80 4.93 -8.32
C ALA A 117 -5.86 5.13 -7.23
N THR A 118 -6.83 4.23 -7.19
CA THR A 118 -7.94 4.26 -6.24
C THR A 118 -7.47 3.92 -4.83
N LEU A 119 -6.65 2.88 -4.68
CA LEU A 119 -6.04 2.51 -3.39
C LEU A 119 -5.05 3.57 -2.90
N MET A 120 -4.34 4.23 -3.82
CA MET A 120 -3.47 5.36 -3.51
C MET A 120 -4.24 6.53 -2.93
N ALA A 121 -5.37 6.90 -3.53
CA ALA A 121 -6.24 7.95 -3.01
C ALA A 121 -6.84 7.59 -1.64
N LEU A 122 -7.14 6.31 -1.37
CA LEU A 122 -7.60 5.87 -0.05
C LEU A 122 -6.53 6.00 1.03
N ALA A 123 -5.31 5.56 0.72
CA ALA A 123 -4.22 5.60 1.67
C ALA A 123 -3.77 7.04 1.98
N GLU A 124 -3.91 7.96 1.02
CA GLU A 124 -3.73 9.41 1.24
C GLU A 124 -4.66 9.99 2.29
N LYS A 125 -5.89 9.47 2.36
CA LYS A 125 -6.90 9.90 3.33
C LYS A 125 -6.73 9.24 4.70
N GLY A 126 -5.75 8.34 4.86
CA GLY A 126 -5.52 7.61 6.12
C GLY A 126 -6.66 6.65 6.46
N THR A 127 -7.32 6.09 5.45
CA THR A 127 -8.54 5.29 5.60
C THR A 127 -8.26 4.04 6.45
N ARG A 128 -8.74 4.05 7.69
CA ARG A 128 -8.70 2.90 8.60
C ARG A 128 -10.02 2.16 8.49
N ILE A 129 -10.02 0.95 7.92
CA ILE A 129 -11.22 0.10 7.89
C ILE A 129 -11.16 -0.86 9.08
N GLU A 130 -11.59 -0.39 10.25
CA GLU A 130 -11.71 -1.24 11.43
C GLU A 130 -12.97 -2.08 11.35
N ARG A 131 -12.98 -3.10 10.47
CA ARG A 131 -14.12 -4.03 10.38
C ARG A 131 -13.65 -5.48 10.27
N GLU A 132 -14.41 -6.36 10.92
CA GLU A 132 -14.28 -7.82 10.90
C GLU A 132 -15.17 -8.47 9.83
N GLU A 133 -16.00 -7.68 9.15
CA GLU A 133 -16.93 -8.13 8.13
C GLU A 133 -16.26 -8.26 6.76
N ASP A 134 -16.68 -9.25 5.98
CA ASP A 134 -16.13 -9.55 4.66
C ASP A 134 -16.70 -8.59 3.60
N ILE A 135 -16.30 -7.32 3.67
CA ILE A 135 -16.72 -6.27 2.74
C ILE A 135 -15.73 -6.20 1.56
N ASN A 136 -16.28 -6.11 0.35
CA ASN A 136 -15.48 -5.94 -0.86
C ASN A 136 -14.72 -4.61 -0.81
N VAL A 137 -13.42 -4.60 -1.17
CA VAL A 137 -12.58 -3.39 -1.14
C VAL A 137 -13.15 -2.26 -2.02
N ALA A 138 -13.91 -2.61 -3.06
CA ALA A 138 -14.64 -1.63 -3.87
C ALA A 138 -15.71 -0.85 -3.08
N ASP A 139 -16.33 -1.47 -2.06
CA ASP A 139 -17.37 -0.85 -1.23
C ASP A 139 -16.76 -0.02 -0.09
N LEU A 140 -15.56 -0.37 0.35
CA LEU A 140 -14.76 0.42 1.31
C LEU A 140 -14.39 1.81 0.75
N LEU A 141 -14.37 1.96 -0.58
CA LEU A 141 -14.12 3.22 -1.28
C LEU A 141 -15.22 4.26 -1.11
N LEU A 142 -16.46 3.81 -0.94
CA LEU A 142 -17.62 4.67 -0.74
C LEU A 142 -17.67 5.19 0.71
N GLU A 143 -17.22 4.38 1.68
CA GLU A 143 -17.25 4.76 3.10
C GLU A 143 -16.05 5.60 3.57
N GLY A 144 -14.87 5.51 2.94
CA GLY A 144 -13.69 6.32 3.31
C GLY A 144 -13.84 7.84 3.10
N ALA A 145 -14.95 8.30 2.50
CA ALA A 145 -15.33 9.71 2.46
C ALA A 145 -16.03 10.19 3.76
N ILE A 146 -16.33 9.28 4.69
CA ILE A 146 -17.23 9.51 5.83
C ILE A 146 -16.42 9.48 7.12
N THR A 147 -15.70 10.57 7.36
CA THR A 147 -15.20 10.89 8.71
C THR A 147 -15.59 12.30 9.16
N ASP A 148 -16.49 12.97 8.42
CA ASP A 148 -17.27 14.08 8.96
C ASP A 148 -18.71 13.61 9.23
N ASP A 149 -19.28 14.04 10.35
CA ASP A 149 -20.64 13.67 10.76
C ASP A 149 -21.72 14.09 9.74
N LYS A 150 -21.36 14.93 8.76
CA LYS A 150 -22.27 15.49 7.76
C LYS A 150 -22.55 14.52 6.61
N HIS A 151 -21.60 13.64 6.29
CA HIS A 151 -21.74 12.63 5.24
C HIS A 151 -22.20 11.26 5.78
N LYS A 152 -22.11 11.05 7.10
CA LYS A 152 -22.58 9.84 7.79
C LYS A 152 -24.09 9.61 7.64
N ASP A 153 -24.88 10.66 7.90
CA ASP A 153 -26.34 10.61 7.76
C ASP A 153 -26.79 10.24 6.34
N LYS A 154 -26.01 10.65 5.33
CA LYS A 154 -26.32 10.42 3.93
C LYS A 154 -26.10 8.97 3.52
N LEU A 155 -25.04 8.33 4.04
CA LEU A 155 -24.77 6.92 3.78
C LEU A 155 -25.73 6.01 4.55
N GLU A 156 -26.06 6.34 5.81
CA GLU A 156 -27.08 5.63 6.59
C GLU A 156 -28.46 5.67 5.89
N MET A 157 -28.82 6.81 5.27
CA MET A 157 -30.06 6.92 4.47
C MET A 157 -30.05 6.09 3.18
N GLU A 158 -28.88 5.85 2.57
CA GLU A 158 -28.76 5.05 1.34
C GLU A 158 -28.67 3.55 1.63
N MET A 159 -28.01 3.15 2.72
CA MET A 159 -27.92 1.74 3.14
C MET A 159 -29.21 1.22 3.80
N GLY A 160 -30.02 2.07 4.43
CA GLY A 160 -31.31 1.69 5.02
C GLY A 160 -32.46 1.44 4.03
N LYS A 161 -32.20 1.46 2.72
CA LYS A 161 -33.19 1.26 1.65
C LYS A 161 -33.04 -0.04 0.85
N GLY A 162 -32.18 -0.97 1.30
CA GLY A 162 -31.99 -2.30 0.70
C GLY A 162 -32.68 -3.39 1.48
#